data_AF-A0A941TPQ3-F1
#
_entry.id   AF-A0A941TPQ3-F1
#
_cell.length_a   1.000
_cell.length_b   1.000
_cell.length_c   1.000
_cell.angle_alpha   90.00
_cell.angle_beta   90.00
_cell.angle_gamma   90.00
#
_symmetry.space_group_name_H-M   'P 1'
#
loop_
_entity.id
_entity.type
_entity.pdbx_description
1 polymer ?
#
loop_
_entity_poly.entity_id
_entity_poly.type
_entity_poly.pdbx_seq_one_letter_code
_entity_poly.pdbx_strand_id
1 'polypeptide(L)'
;MAAAMRPEIVDNPPMRPVPGKPRFEIWRDSRLAALPHDVLFIWGREDRVMPIDGVFTLLKQIPRARLYVVPRCGHWAQWEHAGEFNRVAANFLSA
;
A
#
# COMPACT_ATOMS: atom_id res chain seq x y z
N MET A 1 12.83 -10.83 7.28
CA MET A 1 13.40 -9.49 7.48
C MET A 1 12.70 -8.57 6.49
N ALA A 2 12.07 -7.47 6.96
CA ALA A 2 11.26 -6.61 6.08
C ALA A 2 12.10 -6.08 4.92
N ALA A 3 11.64 -6.26 3.68
CA ALA A 3 12.43 -5.96 2.48
C ALA A 3 12.83 -4.47 2.41
N ALA A 4 11.95 -3.58 2.88
CA ALA A 4 12.21 -2.15 2.93
C ALA A 4 13.21 -1.71 4.01
N MET A 5 13.55 -2.58 4.97
CA MET A 5 14.47 -2.26 6.08
C MET A 5 15.90 -2.75 5.82
N ARG A 6 16.21 -3.28 4.63
CA ARG A 6 17.57 -3.68 4.30
C ARG A 6 18.46 -2.43 4.17
N PRO A 7 19.71 -2.44 4.68
CA PRO A 7 20.57 -1.24 4.69
C PRO A 7 20.70 -0.56 3.33
N GLU A 8 20.89 -1.35 2.26
CA GLU A 8 21.03 -0.84 0.90
C GLU A 8 19.78 -0.12 0.37
N ILE A 9 18.59 -0.47 0.88
CA ILE A 9 17.33 0.18 0.54
C ILE A 9 17.11 1.43 1.38
N VAL A 10 17.51 1.40 2.65
CA VAL A 10 17.43 2.57 3.55
C VAL A 10 18.36 3.68 3.06
N ASP A 11 19.57 3.33 2.64
CA ASP A 11 20.57 4.28 2.12
C ASP A 11 20.16 4.83 0.74
N ASN A 12 19.40 4.06 -0.04
CA ASN A 12 18.97 4.44 -1.38
C ASN A 12 17.54 3.97 -1.70
N PRO A 13 16.50 4.65 -1.17
CA PRO A 13 15.13 4.21 -1.37
C PRO A 13 14.67 4.43 -2.82
N PRO A 14 13.85 3.52 -3.38
CA PRO A 14 13.38 3.62 -4.76
C PRO A 14 12.48 4.85 -5.00
N MET A 15 11.76 5.30 -3.98
CA MET A 15 11.05 6.58 -3.98
C MET A 15 11.75 7.56 -3.05
N ARG A 16 12.32 8.62 -3.63
CA ARG A 16 12.95 9.70 -2.86
C ARG A 16 11.96 10.85 -2.67
N PRO A 17 11.84 11.41 -1.45
CA PRO A 17 11.10 12.65 -1.24
C PRO A 17 11.65 13.76 -2.14
N VAL A 18 10.76 14.50 -2.80
CA VAL A 18 11.17 15.67 -3.59
C VAL A 18 11.22 16.87 -2.65
N PRO A 19 12.37 17.58 -2.53
CA PRO A 19 12.48 18.76 -1.66
C PRO A 19 11.39 19.80 -1.96
N GLY A 20 10.76 20.35 -0.93
CA GLY A 20 9.73 21.38 -1.07
C GLY A 20 8.36 20.89 -1.55
N LYS A 21 8.22 19.61 -1.93
CA LYS A 21 6.91 19.01 -2.17
C LYS A 21 6.41 18.34 -0.89
N PRO A 22 5.18 18.63 -0.44
CA PRO A 22 4.58 17.85 0.63
C PRO A 22 4.56 16.38 0.22
N ARG A 23 4.79 15.48 1.19
CA ARG A 23 4.51 14.06 0.97
C ARG A 23 3.07 13.97 0.48
N PHE A 24 2.85 13.30 -0.64
CA PHE A 24 1.51 13.18 -1.20
C PHE A 24 0.64 12.42 -0.19
N GLU A 25 -0.18 13.16 0.55
CA GLU A 25 -1.12 12.62 1.51
C GLU A 25 -2.37 12.18 0.76
N ILE A 26 -2.28 11.03 0.07
CA ILE A 26 -3.36 10.49 -0.75
C ILE A 26 -4.70 10.46 0.02
N TRP A 27 -4.65 10.19 1.32
CA TRP A 27 -5.80 10.16 2.22
C TRP A 27 -6.50 11.51 2.45
N ARG A 28 -5.98 12.63 1.96
CA ARG A 28 -6.65 13.94 1.99
C ARG A 28 -7.28 14.35 0.66
N ASP A 29 -7.12 13.53 -0.37
CA ASP A 29 -7.59 13.88 -1.70
C ASP A 29 -9.10 13.70 -1.82
N SER A 30 -9.82 14.81 -1.98
CA SER A 30 -11.29 14.81 -2.10
C SER A 30 -11.80 14.01 -3.31
N ARG A 31 -10.95 13.77 -4.31
CA ARG A 31 -11.30 12.99 -5.51
C ARG A 31 -11.47 11.50 -5.22
N LEU A 32 -10.98 11.00 -4.08
CA LEU A 32 -11.10 9.60 -3.69
C LEU A 32 -12.57 9.13 -3.63
N ALA A 33 -13.46 9.98 -3.13
CA ALA A 33 -14.89 9.66 -3.04
C ALA A 33 -15.58 9.56 -4.41
N ALA A 34 -15.02 10.20 -5.43
CA ALA A 34 -15.55 10.21 -6.79
C ALA A 34 -14.92 9.15 -7.70
N LEU A 35 -14.00 8.32 -7.20
CA LEU A 35 -13.40 7.25 -7.99
C LEU A 35 -14.51 6.34 -8.54
N PRO A 36 -14.57 6.07 -9.86
CA PRO A 36 -15.58 5.18 -10.44
C PRO A 36 -15.14 3.71 -10.49
N HIS A 37 -13.93 3.40 -10.02
CA HIS A 37 -13.30 2.08 -10.14
C HIS A 37 -13.50 1.27 -8.87
N ASP A 38 -13.43 -0.05 -8.96
CA ASP A 38 -13.16 -0.91 -7.80
C ASP A 38 -11.70 -0.73 -7.38
N VAL A 39 -11.45 -0.76 -6.06
CA VAL A 39 -10.11 -0.56 -5.50
C VAL A 39 -9.76 -1.70 -4.57
N LEU A 40 -8.54 -2.23 -4.71
CA LEU A 40 -7.97 -3.20 -3.78
C LEU A 40 -6.70 -2.63 -3.17
N PHE A 41 -6.68 -2.56 -1.85
CA PHE A 41 -5.46 -2.34 -1.07
C PHE A 41 -4.91 -3.69 -0.63
N ILE A 42 -3.62 -3.95 -0.88
CA ILE A 42 -2.88 -5.09 -0.34
C ILE A 42 -1.82 -4.53 0.61
N TRP A 43 -1.85 -4.94 1.88
CA TRP A 43 -1.04 -4.33 2.94
C TRP A 43 -0.33 -5.37 3.78
N GLY A 44 0.92 -5.11 4.16
CA GLY A 44 1.61 -5.94 5.15
C GLY A 44 1.18 -5.59 6.56
N ARG A 45 0.82 -6.59 7.37
CA ARG A 45 0.38 -6.37 8.77
C ARG A 45 1.46 -5.71 9.64
N GLU A 46 2.73 -5.94 9.32
CA GLU A 46 3.89 -5.44 10.05
C GLU A 46 4.58 -4.28 9.30
N ASP A 47 3.89 -3.58 8.40
CA ASP A 47 4.40 -2.39 7.72
C ASP A 47 4.75 -1.28 8.73
N ARG A 48 6.05 -0.96 8.82
CA ARG A 48 6.60 0.11 9.67
C ARG A 48 6.99 1.37 8.90
N VAL A 49 6.89 1.34 7.57
CA VAL A 49 7.16 2.49 6.70
C VAL A 49 5.88 3.31 6.53
N MET A 50 4.75 2.62 6.29
CA MET A 50 3.43 3.21 6.22
C MET A 50 2.46 2.42 7.13
N PRO A 51 2.24 2.87 8.37
CA PRO A 51 1.37 2.18 9.31
C PRO A 51 -0.03 1.94 8.74
N ILE A 52 -0.58 0.76 9.03
CA ILE A 52 -1.84 0.29 8.45
C ILE A 52 -3.02 1.22 8.72
N ASP A 53 -2.98 2.03 9.78
CA ASP A 53 -4.06 2.96 10.14
C ASP A 53 -4.44 3.92 9.00
N GLY A 54 -3.47 4.29 8.15
CA GLY A 54 -3.71 5.13 6.98
C GLY A 54 -4.70 4.51 5.99
N VAL A 55 -4.71 3.18 5.85
CA VAL A 55 -5.58 2.49 4.89
C VAL A 55 -7.05 2.53 5.31
N PHE A 56 -7.35 2.57 6.62
CA PHE A 56 -8.73 2.66 7.09
C PHE A 56 -9.36 4.01 6.73
N THR A 57 -8.57 5.07 6.66
CA THR A 57 -9.02 6.38 6.17
C THR A 57 -9.38 6.33 4.68
N LEU A 58 -8.63 5.58 3.89
CA LEU A 58 -8.92 5.35 2.47
C LEU A 58 -10.16 4.48 2.27
N LEU A 59 -10.31 3.41 3.04
CA LEU A 59 -11.50 2.55 3.02
C LEU A 59 -12.78 3.31 3.33
N LYS A 60 -12.73 4.28 4.26
CA LYS A 60 -13.89 5.14 4.56
C LYS A 60 -14.24 6.09 3.42
N GLN A 61 -13.26 6.54 2.65
CA GLN A 61 -13.45 7.53 1.59
C GLN A 61 -13.81 6.92 0.24
N ILE A 62 -13.33 5.71 -0.06
CA ILE A 62 -13.52 5.06 -1.36
C ILE A 62 -14.62 3.99 -1.23
N PRO A 63 -15.82 4.21 -1.79
CA PRO A 63 -16.97 3.34 -1.54
C PRO A 63 -16.79 1.88 -1.98
N ARG A 64 -15.99 1.64 -3.02
CA ARG A 64 -15.72 0.31 -3.61
C ARG A 64 -14.32 -0.21 -3.29
N ALA A 65 -13.76 0.19 -2.16
CA ALA A 65 -12.46 -0.28 -1.71
C ALA A 65 -12.56 -1.56 -0.86
N ARG A 66 -11.62 -2.48 -1.09
CA ARG A 66 -11.39 -3.69 -0.31
C ARG A 66 -9.96 -3.67 0.23
N LEU A 67 -9.75 -4.30 1.38
CA LEU A 67 -8.43 -4.46 1.99
C LEU A 67 -8.09 -5.94 2.14
N TYR A 68 -6.90 -6.31 1.69
CA TYR A 68 -6.27 -7.58 1.96
C TYR A 68 -5.03 -7.37 2.82
N VAL A 69 -4.99 -7.97 4.01
CA VAL A 69 -3.87 -7.84 4.94
C VAL A 69 -3.05 -9.12 4.93
N VAL A 70 -1.76 -9.01 4.57
CA VAL A 70 -0.80 -10.11 4.51
C VAL A 70 -0.12 -10.25 5.88
N PRO A 71 -0.26 -11.38 6.59
CA PRO A 71 0.40 -11.60 7.87
C PRO A 71 1.90 -11.87 7.70
N ARG A 72 2.72 -11.44 8.68
CA ARG A 72 4.19 -11.59 8.64
C ARG A 72 4.80 -10.91 7.42
N CYS A 73 4.28 -9.75 7.03
CA CYS A 73 4.68 -8.96 5.87
C CYS A 73 4.97 -7.51 6.28
N GLY A 74 6.12 -6.99 5.88
CA GLY A 74 6.45 -5.58 6.00
C GLY A 74 5.87 -4.75 4.85
N HIS A 75 6.61 -3.73 4.44
CA HIS A 75 6.13 -2.68 3.55
C HIS A 75 5.87 -3.14 2.11
N TRP A 76 6.59 -4.15 1.60
CA TRP A 76 6.50 -4.55 0.20
C TRP A 76 5.96 -5.96 0.05
N ALA A 77 4.63 -6.09 0.13
CA ALA A 77 3.93 -7.37 -0.02
C ALA A 77 4.29 -8.10 -1.32
N GLN A 78 4.47 -7.37 -2.43
CA GLN A 78 4.87 -7.92 -3.72
C GLN A 78 6.30 -8.49 -3.73
N TRP A 79 7.17 -8.07 -2.81
CA TRP A 79 8.53 -8.60 -2.65
C TRP A 79 8.59 -9.69 -1.57
N GLU A 80 7.92 -9.47 -0.44
CA GLU A 80 8.00 -10.33 0.74
C GLU A 80 7.12 -11.58 0.61
N HIS A 81 5.98 -11.46 -0.10
CA HIS A 81 4.99 -12.52 -0.29
C HIS A 81 4.46 -12.54 -1.74
N ALA A 82 5.37 -12.52 -2.71
CA ALA A 82 5.05 -12.38 -4.13
C ALA A 82 3.96 -13.34 -4.64
N GLY A 83 3.97 -14.61 -4.22
CA GLY A 83 2.97 -15.60 -4.63
C GLY A 83 1.55 -15.26 -4.14
N GLU A 84 1.43 -14.85 -2.87
CA GLU A 84 0.15 -14.44 -2.29
C GLU A 84 -0.34 -13.13 -2.91
N PHE A 85 0.55 -12.14 -3.06
CA PHE A 85 0.27 -10.89 -3.75
C PHE A 85 -0.25 -11.13 -5.17
N ASN A 86 0.47 -11.92 -5.98
CA ASN A 86 0.11 -12.19 -7.37
C ASN A 86 -1.25 -12.88 -7.47
N ARG A 87 -1.55 -13.85 -6.60
CA ARG A 87 -2.84 -14.53 -6.56
C ARG A 87 -3.98 -13.56 -6.24
N VAL A 88 -3.81 -12.74 -5.21
CA VAL A 88 -4.84 -11.78 -4.78
C VAL A 88 -5.07 -10.70 -5.85
N ALA A 89 -4.00 -10.18 -6.45
CA ALA A 89 -4.08 -9.21 -7.54
C ALA A 89 -4.74 -9.80 -8.80
N ALA A 90 -4.33 -11.00 -9.23
CA ALA A 90 -4.91 -11.66 -10.40
C ALA A 90 -6.40 -11.94 -10.22
N ASN A 91 -6.81 -12.42 -9.03
CA ASN A 91 -8.22 -12.65 -8.72
C ASN A 91 -9.04 -11.36 -8.78
N PHE A 92 -8.49 -10.25 -8.29
CA PHE A 92 -9.15 -8.94 -8.34
C PHE A 92 -9.31 -8.42 -9.78
N LEU A 93 -8.28 -8.59 -10.62
CA LEU A 93 -8.28 -8.12 -12.00
C LEU A 93 -9.12 -8.99 -12.96
N SER A 94 -9.45 -10.22 -12.56
CA SER A 94 -10.25 -11.16 -13.36
C SER A 94 -11.75 -11.14 -13.01
N ALA A 95 -12.15 -10.29 -12.07
CA ALA A 95 -13.52 -10.20 -11.56
C ALA A 95 -14.39 -9.24 -12.38
#